data_AF-A0A4Q2ZGJ3-F1
#
_entry.id   AF-A0A4Q2ZGJ3-F1
#
_cell.length_a   1.000
_cell.length_b   1.000
_cell.length_c   1.000
_cell.angle_alpha   90.00
_cell.angle_beta   90.00
_cell.angle_gamma   90.00
#
_symmetry.space_group_name_H-M   'P 1'
#
loop_
_entity.id
_entity.type
_entity.pdbx_description
1 polymer ?
#
loop_
_entity_poly.entity_id
_entity_poly.type
_entity_poly.pdbx_seq_one_letter_code
_entity_poly.pdbx_strand_id
1 'polypeptide(L)'
;LDLLPREEAGLKLRHAIQVRHESFAVPEFVEMCRKAGVALVYADSPQYPAIADVTGDFVYARLEAGEDDNPLCYPEKDFPRWTKAAKTWASGGRPDGLPYVVDEDQPAKPRETFIFFIHGGKVRAPAAAQELIRRVSG
;
A
#
# COMPACT_ATOMS: atom_id res chain seq x y z
N LEU A 1 -3.64 3.93 -19.13
CA LEU A 1 -2.50 3.09 -18.65
C LEU A 1 -2.29 1.91 -19.61
N ASP A 2 -2.60 2.12 -20.89
CA ASP A 2 -3.02 1.03 -21.79
C ASP A 2 -1.84 0.41 -22.55
N LEU A 3 -0.68 1.09 -22.49
CA LEU A 3 0.58 0.65 -23.08
C LEU A 3 1.42 -0.20 -22.11
N LEU A 4 0.94 -0.47 -20.90
CA LEU A 4 1.63 -1.35 -19.96
C LEU A 4 1.52 -2.81 -20.46
N PRO A 5 2.65 -3.51 -20.67
CA PRO A 5 2.63 -4.88 -21.18
C PRO A 5 1.97 -5.81 -20.15
N ARG A 6 1.08 -6.70 -20.61
CA ARG A 6 0.41 -7.66 -19.72
C ARG A 6 1.24 -8.92 -19.48
N GLU A 7 2.21 -9.18 -20.34
CA GLU A 7 3.06 -10.36 -20.32
C GLU A 7 4.43 -10.00 -20.90
N GLU A 8 5.48 -10.59 -20.34
CA GLU A 8 6.85 -10.51 -20.87
C GLU A 8 7.49 -11.90 -20.76
N ALA A 9 8.07 -12.40 -21.84
CA ALA A 9 8.72 -13.72 -21.89
C ALA A 9 7.88 -14.89 -21.31
N GLY A 10 6.56 -14.90 -21.55
CA GLY A 10 5.65 -15.94 -21.03
C GLY A 10 5.16 -15.73 -19.59
N LEU A 11 5.60 -14.66 -18.93
CA LEU A 11 5.24 -14.35 -17.54
C LEU A 11 4.21 -13.22 -17.48
N LYS A 12 3.08 -13.47 -16.82
CA LYS A 12 2.08 -12.43 -16.54
C LYS A 12 2.68 -11.33 -15.66
N LEU A 13 2.53 -10.09 -16.10
CA LEU A 13 2.98 -8.92 -15.36
C LEU A 13 1.83 -8.32 -14.55
N ARG A 14 2.16 -7.87 -13.35
CA ARG A 14 1.27 -7.11 -12.47
C ARG A 14 1.90 -5.76 -12.19
N HIS A 15 1.14 -4.70 -12.38
CA HIS A 15 1.65 -3.33 -12.33
C HIS A 15 1.20 -2.63 -11.05
N ALA A 16 2.11 -1.88 -10.44
CA ALA A 16 1.81 -0.98 -9.35
C ALA A 16 2.29 0.44 -9.70
N ILE A 17 1.50 1.46 -9.38
CA ILE A 17 1.84 2.86 -9.63
C ILE A 17 1.82 3.67 -8.33
N GLN A 18 2.90 4.40 -8.05
CA GLN A 18 2.97 5.37 -6.97
C GLN A 18 2.93 6.77 -7.56
N VAL A 19 1.88 7.54 -7.21
CA VAL A 19 1.78 8.96 -7.54
C VAL A 19 2.26 9.80 -6.35
N ARG A 20 2.77 10.99 -6.63
CA ARG A 20 3.40 11.88 -5.62
C ARG A 20 2.88 13.32 -5.69
N HIS A 21 1.70 13.51 -6.27
CA HIS A 21 1.11 14.84 -6.46
C HIS A 21 -0.40 14.78 -6.20
N GLU A 22 -0.94 15.81 -5.54
CA GLU A 22 -2.35 15.87 -5.13
C GLU A 22 -3.35 15.86 -6.28
N SER A 23 -2.93 16.28 -7.47
CA SER A 23 -3.77 16.26 -8.68
C SER A 23 -4.25 14.85 -9.08
N PHE A 24 -3.65 13.80 -8.51
CA PHE A 24 -4.09 12.42 -8.71
C PHE A 24 -5.14 11.95 -7.70
N ALA A 25 -5.41 12.73 -6.64
CA ALA A 25 -6.43 12.42 -5.63
C ALA A 25 -7.84 12.75 -6.15
N VAL A 26 -8.20 12.21 -7.31
CA VAL A 26 -9.48 12.44 -7.99
C VAL A 26 -10.11 11.11 -8.45
N PRO A 27 -11.45 10.96 -8.43
CA PRO A 27 -12.12 9.70 -8.77
C PRO A 27 -11.75 9.15 -10.16
N GLU A 28 -11.49 10.02 -11.13
CA GLU A 28 -11.14 9.66 -12.51
C GLU A 28 -9.83 8.87 -12.59
N PHE A 29 -8.86 9.21 -11.73
CA PHE A 29 -7.59 8.49 -11.69
C PHE A 29 -7.73 7.12 -11.04
N VAL A 30 -8.50 7.03 -9.94
CA VAL A 30 -8.82 5.76 -9.28
C VAL A 30 -9.50 4.81 -10.27
N GLU A 31 -10.48 5.31 -11.02
CA GLU A 31 -11.20 4.57 -12.04
C GLU A 31 -10.29 4.13 -13.20
N MET A 32 -9.36 5.00 -13.63
CA MET A 32 -8.37 4.65 -14.65
C MET A 32 -7.48 3.49 -14.20
N CYS A 33 -7.02 3.49 -12.95
CA CYS A 33 -6.23 2.40 -12.37
C CYS A 33 -7.04 1.10 -12.29
N ARG A 34 -8.31 1.16 -11.85
CA ARG A 34 -9.22 0.00 -11.80
C ARG A 34 -9.42 -0.63 -13.17
N LYS A 35 -9.75 0.18 -14.19
CA LYS A 35 -9.93 -0.27 -15.59
C LYS A 35 -8.67 -0.93 -16.16
N ALA A 36 -7.50 -0.43 -15.80
CA ALA A 36 -6.22 -0.95 -16.26
C ALA A 36 -5.72 -2.17 -15.46
N GLY A 37 -6.35 -2.51 -14.33
CA GLY A 37 -5.86 -3.54 -13.41
C GLY A 37 -4.51 -3.19 -12.77
N VAL A 38 -4.24 -1.90 -12.60
CA VAL A 38 -2.99 -1.40 -11.99
C VAL A 38 -3.24 -1.13 -10.52
N ALA A 39 -2.43 -1.71 -9.64
CA ALA A 39 -2.50 -1.45 -8.21
C ALA A 39 -1.98 -0.04 -7.88
N LEU A 40 -2.82 0.78 -7.27
CA LEU A 40 -2.40 2.05 -6.71
C LEU A 40 -1.60 1.78 -5.43
N VAL A 41 -0.40 2.33 -5.37
CA VAL A 41 0.49 2.17 -4.22
C VAL A 41 0.02 3.10 -3.10
N TYR A 42 -0.38 2.51 -1.98
CA TYR A 42 -0.55 3.28 -0.74
C TYR A 42 0.83 3.69 -0.22
N ALA A 43 1.09 4.99 -0.11
CA ALA A 43 2.35 5.51 0.41
C ALA A 43 2.11 6.32 1.68
N ASP A 44 2.60 5.83 2.82
CA ASP A 44 2.64 6.61 4.06
C ASP A 44 3.85 7.52 4.04
N SER A 45 3.70 8.68 3.40
CA SER A 45 4.79 9.62 3.13
C SER A 45 4.53 10.97 3.80
N PRO A 46 5.55 11.61 4.39
CA PRO A 46 5.43 12.97 4.90
C PRO A 46 5.45 14.03 3.77
N GLN A 47 5.77 13.65 2.53
CA GLN A 47 6.06 14.59 1.44
C GLN A 47 4.92 14.76 0.43
N TYR A 48 4.01 13.79 0.34
CA TYR A 48 2.93 13.78 -0.64
C TYR A 48 1.71 13.02 -0.12
N PRO A 49 0.50 13.33 -0.62
CA PRO A 49 -0.72 12.70 -0.13
C PRO A 49 -0.73 11.20 -0.39
N ALA A 50 -1.25 10.47 0.59
CA ALA A 50 -1.59 9.07 0.40
C ALA A 50 -2.95 8.94 -0.29
N ILE A 51 -3.08 7.94 -1.15
CA ILE A 51 -4.35 7.53 -1.74
C ILE A 51 -4.49 6.03 -1.45
N ALA A 52 -5.52 5.66 -0.70
CA ALA A 52 -5.68 4.31 -0.16
C ALA A 52 -6.61 3.42 -0.98
N ASP A 53 -7.25 3.97 -2.01
CA ASP A 53 -8.15 3.25 -2.92
C ASP A 53 -7.48 1.97 -3.46
N VAL A 54 -8.18 0.85 -3.32
CA VAL A 54 -7.73 -0.44 -3.85
C VAL A 54 -8.19 -0.55 -5.29
N THR A 55 -7.23 -0.60 -6.22
CA THR A 55 -7.51 -0.57 -7.67
C THR A 55 -7.02 -1.81 -8.42
N GLY A 56 -6.14 -2.61 -7.81
CA GLY A 56 -5.59 -3.84 -8.39
C GLY A 56 -6.13 -5.11 -7.72
N ASP A 57 -5.66 -6.25 -8.22
CA ASP A 57 -5.89 -7.58 -7.64
C ASP A 57 -5.00 -7.88 -6.42
N PHE A 58 -4.00 -7.04 -6.16
CA PHE A 58 -3.13 -7.06 -4.98
C PHE A 58 -3.03 -5.67 -4.34
N VAL A 59 -2.56 -5.63 -3.10
CA VAL A 59 -2.23 -4.40 -2.37
C VAL A 59 -0.71 -4.22 -2.33
N TYR A 60 -0.27 -2.99 -2.58
CA TYR A 60 1.13 -2.59 -2.49
C TYR A 60 1.24 -1.34 -1.61
N ALA A 61 1.80 -1.48 -0.42
CA ALA A 61 1.96 -0.41 0.55
C ALA A 61 3.44 -0.11 0.77
N ARG A 62 3.79 1.19 0.77
CA ARG A 62 5.13 1.71 1.08
C ARG A 62 5.02 2.61 2.29
N LEU A 63 5.57 2.15 3.40
CA LEU A 63 5.66 2.91 4.63
C LEU A 63 6.95 3.72 4.62
N GLU A 64 6.84 5.03 4.31
CA GLU A 64 7.95 5.92 3.96
C GLU A 64 8.32 6.94 5.06
N ALA A 65 7.44 7.15 6.03
CA ALA A 65 7.58 8.06 7.16
C ALA A 65 8.42 7.52 8.34
N GLY A 66 9.32 6.57 8.09
CA GLY A 66 10.20 6.02 9.12
C GLY A 66 11.28 7.00 9.58
N GLU A 67 11.83 6.80 10.77
CA GLU A 67 12.90 7.63 11.36
C GLU A 67 13.97 6.76 12.03
N ASP A 68 15.22 7.21 12.03
CA ASP A 68 16.36 6.43 12.57
C ASP A 68 16.34 6.31 14.10
N ASP A 69 15.72 7.29 14.79
CA ASP A 69 15.59 7.32 16.25
C ASP A 69 14.62 6.25 16.77
N ASN A 70 13.75 5.72 15.91
CA ASN A 70 12.86 4.62 16.25
C ASN A 70 13.60 3.29 16.03
N PRO A 71 13.76 2.43 17.06
CA PRO A 71 14.44 1.14 16.93
C PRO A 71 13.83 0.22 15.87
N LEU A 72 12.55 0.43 15.57
CA LEU A 72 11.75 -0.32 14.60
C LEU A 72 11.38 0.52 13.37
N CYS A 73 12.16 1.56 13.02
CA CYS A 73 11.86 2.50 11.92
C CYS A 73 10.61 3.37 12.17
N TYR A 74 9.60 2.85 12.83
CA TYR A 74 8.39 3.52 13.29
C TYR A 74 8.27 3.40 14.81
N PRO A 75 7.53 4.33 15.45
CA PRO A 75 7.13 4.17 16.85
C PRO A 75 6.39 2.84 17.05
N GLU A 76 6.75 2.10 18.11
CA GLU A 76 6.16 0.78 18.38
C GLU A 76 4.62 0.85 18.53
N LYS A 77 4.12 1.98 19.06
CA LYS A 77 2.69 2.27 19.20
C LYS A 77 1.91 2.31 17.88
N ASP A 78 2.58 2.45 16.74
CA ASP A 78 1.95 2.54 15.42
C ASP A 78 1.78 1.16 14.75
N PHE A 79 2.53 0.15 15.21
CA PHE A 79 2.45 -1.21 14.68
C PHE A 79 1.07 -1.87 14.79
N PRO A 80 0.27 -1.67 15.86
CA PRO A 80 -1.11 -2.17 15.90
C PRO A 80 -1.96 -1.66 14.72
N ARG A 81 -1.82 -0.38 14.34
CA ARG A 81 -2.53 0.19 13.17
C ARG A 81 -2.12 -0.54 11.89
N TRP A 82 -0.81 -0.69 11.66
CA TRP A 82 -0.30 -1.37 10.47
C TRP A 82 -0.63 -2.86 10.43
N THR A 83 -0.64 -3.51 11.58
CA THR A 83 -1.06 -4.92 11.71
C THR A 83 -2.53 -5.08 11.33
N LYS A 84 -3.40 -4.21 11.84
CA LYS A 84 -4.84 -4.20 11.48
C LYS A 84 -5.02 -3.91 9.99
N ALA A 85 -4.31 -2.92 9.44
CA ALA A 85 -4.36 -2.58 8.02
C ALA A 85 -3.92 -3.76 7.15
N ALA A 86 -2.80 -4.41 7.48
CA ALA A 86 -2.30 -5.59 6.78
C ALA A 86 -3.32 -6.73 6.75
N LYS A 87 -3.89 -7.09 7.92
CA LYS A 87 -4.91 -8.15 8.01
C LYS A 87 -6.18 -7.79 7.23
N THR A 88 -6.60 -6.53 7.29
CA THR A 88 -7.81 -6.04 6.59
C THR A 88 -7.63 -6.05 5.07
N TRP A 89 -6.50 -5.54 4.56
CA TRP A 89 -6.18 -5.62 3.13
C TRP A 89 -6.10 -7.07 2.64
N ALA A 90 -5.44 -7.95 3.40
CA ALA A 90 -5.27 -9.35 3.06
C ALA A 90 -6.62 -10.10 3.00
N SER A 91 -7.56 -9.79 3.90
CA SER A 91 -8.92 -10.36 3.87
C SER A 91 -9.84 -9.73 2.81
N GLY A 92 -9.35 -8.75 2.05
CA GLY A 92 -10.10 -8.10 0.98
C GLY A 92 -10.83 -6.83 1.39
N GLY A 93 -10.66 -6.37 2.62
CA GLY A 93 -11.30 -5.18 3.17
C GLY A 93 -10.55 -3.88 2.89
N ARG A 94 -11.13 -2.82 3.45
CA ARG A 94 -10.67 -1.43 3.38
C ARG A 94 -10.29 -0.96 4.80
N PRO A 95 -9.00 -0.75 5.13
CA PRO A 95 -8.61 -0.30 6.47
C PRO A 95 -9.22 1.05 6.84
N ASP A 96 -9.77 1.15 8.05
CA ASP A 96 -10.30 2.40 8.58
C ASP A 96 -9.21 3.49 8.72
N GLY A 97 -9.58 4.75 8.52
CA GLY A 97 -8.72 5.91 8.81
C GLY A 97 -7.61 6.14 7.78
N LEU A 98 -7.67 5.49 6.62
CA LEU A 98 -6.82 5.82 5.47
C LEU A 98 -7.53 6.79 4.52
N PRO A 99 -6.79 7.62 3.76
CA PRO A 99 -7.37 8.60 2.85
C PRO A 99 -7.86 7.93 1.55
N TYR A 100 -9.17 7.73 1.46
CA TYR A 100 -9.85 7.25 0.25
C TYR A 100 -10.39 8.43 -0.55
N VAL A 101 -10.20 8.37 -1.87
CA VAL A 101 -10.75 9.34 -2.82
C VAL A 101 -12.18 8.96 -3.18
N VAL A 102 -12.47 7.67 -3.36
CA VAL A 102 -13.80 7.17 -3.67
C VAL A 102 -14.39 6.48 -2.45
N ASP A 103 -15.55 6.97 -1.99
CA ASP A 103 -16.31 6.31 -0.93
C ASP A 103 -17.22 5.21 -1.49
N GLU A 104 -16.58 4.15 -1.98
CA GLU A 104 -17.26 2.97 -2.53
C GLU A 104 -16.55 1.70 -2.07
N ASP A 105 -17.32 0.78 -1.49
CA ASP A 105 -16.82 -0.53 -1.12
C ASP A 105 -16.67 -1.42 -2.36
N GLN A 106 -15.47 -1.99 -2.52
CA GLN A 106 -15.23 -3.03 -3.51
C GLN A 106 -15.62 -4.39 -2.92
N PRO A 107 -16.09 -5.35 -3.75
CA PRO A 107 -16.37 -6.71 -3.27
C PRO A 107 -15.17 -7.27 -2.49
N ALA A 108 -15.43 -7.70 -1.26
CA ALA A 108 -14.40 -8.26 -0.40
C ALA A 108 -13.88 -9.56 -0.99
N LYS A 109 -12.67 -9.51 -1.55
CA LYS A 109 -11.94 -10.66 -2.07
C LYS A 109 -10.54 -10.64 -1.47
N PRO A 110 -10.05 -11.76 -0.89
CA PRO A 110 -8.70 -11.83 -0.36
C PRO A 110 -7.67 -11.37 -1.40
N ARG A 111 -6.66 -10.62 -0.95
CA ARG A 111 -5.62 -10.04 -1.83
C ARG A 111 -4.24 -10.36 -1.28
N GLU A 112 -3.31 -10.66 -2.18
CA GLU A 112 -1.89 -10.60 -1.82
C GLU A 112 -1.56 -9.16 -1.39
N THR A 113 -0.91 -9.02 -0.23
CA THR A 113 -0.65 -7.73 0.38
C THR A 113 0.84 -7.60 0.63
N PHE A 114 1.48 -6.72 -0.12
CA PHE A 114 2.91 -6.42 -0.01
C PHE A 114 3.09 -5.10 0.75
N ILE A 115 3.82 -5.13 1.86
CA ILE A 115 4.10 -3.95 2.70
C ILE A 115 5.60 -3.80 2.85
N PHE A 116 6.11 -2.62 2.50
CA PHE A 116 7.53 -2.31 2.55
C PHE A 116 7.77 -1.14 3.52
N PHE A 117 8.67 -1.32 4.47
CA PHE A 117 9.29 -0.21 5.21
C PHE A 117 10.44 0.33 4.36
N ILE A 118 10.40 1.60 3.96
CA ILE A 118 11.35 2.19 3.01
C ILE A 118 11.53 3.70 3.25
N HIS A 119 12.47 4.32 2.52
CA HIS A 119 12.79 5.76 2.56
C HIS A 119 13.42 6.25 3.87
N GLY A 120 12.65 6.36 4.95
CA GLY A 120 13.12 6.82 6.26
C GLY A 120 13.51 5.66 7.19
N GLY A 121 14.38 5.91 8.17
CA GLY A 121 14.77 4.86 9.13
C GLY A 121 15.45 3.64 8.50
N LYS A 122 16.15 3.80 7.36
CA LYS A 122 16.50 2.70 6.43
C LYS A 122 17.23 1.54 7.09
N VAL A 123 18.13 1.84 8.03
CA VAL A 123 18.91 0.82 8.75
C VAL A 123 18.01 -0.03 9.68
N ARG A 124 16.87 0.53 10.11
CA ARG A 124 15.88 -0.11 10.98
C ARG A 124 14.71 -0.75 10.23
N ALA A 125 14.55 -0.46 8.93
CA ALA A 125 13.46 -1.01 8.11
C ALA A 125 13.36 -2.56 8.13
N PRO A 126 14.48 -3.33 8.14
CA PRO A 126 14.39 -4.79 8.29
C PRO A 126 13.80 -5.23 9.64
N ALA A 127 14.17 -4.56 10.74
CA ALA A 127 13.63 -4.85 12.07
C ALA A 127 12.13 -4.53 12.14
N ALA A 128 11.71 -3.44 11.50
CA ALA A 128 10.30 -3.08 11.34
C ALA A 128 9.51 -4.16 10.59
N ALA A 129 10.05 -4.62 9.46
CA ALA A 129 9.42 -5.69 8.67
C ALA A 129 9.28 -6.99 9.48
N GLN A 130 10.33 -7.39 10.21
CA GLN A 130 10.30 -8.56 11.09
C GLN A 130 9.25 -8.42 12.20
N GLU A 131 9.13 -7.25 12.81
CA GLU A 131 8.12 -7.01 13.84
C GLU A 131 6.71 -7.07 13.28
N LEU A 132 6.46 -6.50 12.09
CA LEU A 132 5.16 -6.62 11.43
C LEU A 132 4.84 -8.08 11.10
N ILE A 133 5.80 -8.85 10.56
CA ILE A 133 5.67 -10.29 10.29
C ILE A 133 5.27 -11.05 11.56
N ARG A 134 5.95 -10.78 12.69
CA ARG A 134 5.64 -11.41 13.98
C ARG A 134 4.21 -11.12 14.42
N ARG A 135 3.75 -9.87 14.27
CA ARG A 135 2.39 -9.45 14.67
C ARG A 135 1.29 -9.98 13.77
N VAL A 136 1.54 -10.16 12.47
CA VAL A 136 0.54 -10.71 11.55
C VAL A 136 0.45 -12.23 11.63
N SER A 137 1.52 -12.90 12.05
CA SER A 137 1.58 -14.37 12.19
C SER A 137 1.05 -14.88 13.54
N GLY A 138 0.89 -13.99 14.53
CA GLY A 138 0.18 -14.25 15.78
C GLY A 138 -1.31 -13.96 15.67
#